data_AF-A0A166YI75-F1
#
_entry.id   AF-A0A166YI75-F1
#
_cell.length_a   1.000
_cell.length_b   1.000
_cell.length_c   1.000
_cell.angle_alpha   90.00
_cell.angle_beta   90.00
_cell.angle_gamma   90.00
#
_symmetry.space_group_name_H-M   'P 1'
#
loop_
_entity.id
_entity.type
_entity.pdbx_description
1 polymer ?
#
loop_
_entity_poly.entity_id
_entity_poly.type
_entity_poly.pdbx_seq_one_letter_code
_entity_poly.pdbx_strand_id
1 'polypeptide(L)'
;MIHIVKADIFCTYFILNAVVFFNILGTLVLINAAFLLNNYEAQAYMVKAVLFTLSFFILSVSLYSDANDSAVLNGFEGEAKNAQRRISGLWHDVNNSNFKNGHLIVSQHGKQVFTAHYLEFKGIPFVEHGTGVRELDTITVNVQVTQQIPGWTTTGIHTLTLSADGQYLEGEYLSGGEKGPLKFKKAGK
;
A
#
# COMPACT_ATOMS: atom_id res chain seq x y z
N MET A 1 13.91 -0.44 -22.73
CA MET A 1 14.66 0.82 -22.55
C MET A 1 13.99 1.69 -21.46
N ILE A 2 13.85 1.18 -20.24
CA ILE A 2 13.10 1.85 -19.14
C ILE A 2 13.92 1.92 -17.83
N HIS A 3 15.05 1.21 -17.75
CA HIS A 3 15.88 1.20 -16.54
C HIS A 3 16.79 2.42 -16.34
N ILE A 4 16.96 3.28 -17.35
CA ILE A 4 17.91 4.41 -17.27
C ILE A 4 17.28 5.66 -16.61
N VAL A 5 15.97 5.89 -16.74
CA VAL A 5 15.32 7.13 -16.27
C VAL A 5 15.15 7.20 -14.74
N LYS A 6 15.05 6.05 -14.05
CA LYS A 6 14.85 6.01 -12.59
C LYS A 6 16.09 6.46 -11.79
N ALA A 7 17.30 6.27 -12.33
CA ALA A 7 18.53 6.61 -11.63
C ALA A 7 18.79 8.13 -11.63
N ASP A 8 18.48 8.80 -12.74
CA ASP A 8 18.76 10.23 -12.90
C ASP A 8 17.88 11.10 -11.99
N ILE A 9 16.59 10.79 -11.89
CA ILE A 9 15.64 11.55 -11.05
C ILE A 9 15.98 11.43 -9.56
N PHE A 10 16.37 10.22 -9.11
CA PHE A 10 16.75 9.99 -7.71
C PHE A 10 18.07 10.69 -7.35
N CYS A 11 19.02 10.72 -8.28
CA CYS A 11 20.30 11.40 -8.12
C CYS A 11 20.11 12.92 -8.05
N THR A 12 19.30 13.52 -8.93
CA THR A 12 19.03 14.96 -8.90
C THR A 12 18.29 15.39 -7.63
N TYR A 13 17.31 14.60 -7.17
CA TYR A 13 16.58 14.88 -5.92
C TYR A 13 17.50 14.86 -4.68
N PHE A 14 18.41 13.89 -4.62
CA PHE A 14 19.35 13.77 -3.49
C PHE A 14 20.38 14.89 -3.47
N ILE A 15 20.91 15.26 -4.64
CA ILE A 15 21.88 16.37 -4.77
C ILE A 15 21.23 17.70 -4.39
N LEU A 16 19.99 17.95 -4.83
CA LEU A 16 19.30 19.19 -4.53
C LEU A 16 18.99 19.32 -3.03
N ASN A 17 18.52 18.26 -2.38
CA ASN A 17 18.28 18.25 -0.94
C ASN A 17 19.58 18.41 -0.11
N ALA A 18 20.68 17.78 -0.55
CA ALA A 18 21.97 17.94 0.10
C ALA A 18 22.47 19.38 0.03
N VAL A 19 22.40 20.02 -1.16
CA VAL A 19 22.81 21.41 -1.34
C VAL A 19 21.96 22.36 -0.49
N VAL A 20 20.65 22.17 -0.42
CA VAL A 20 19.76 22.98 0.43
C VAL A 20 20.12 22.81 1.91
N PHE A 21 20.34 21.57 2.36
CA PHE A 21 20.68 21.27 3.75
C PHE A 21 22.02 21.90 4.17
N PHE A 22 23.07 21.78 3.34
CA PHE A 22 24.37 22.38 3.62
C PHE A 22 24.34 23.91 3.65
N ASN A 23 23.54 24.55 2.78
CA ASN A 23 23.38 26.00 2.77
C ASN A 23 22.65 26.52 4.02
N ILE A 24 21.59 25.84 4.45
CA ILE A 24 20.84 26.21 5.66
C ILE A 24 21.71 26.04 6.91
N LEU A 25 22.40 24.91 7.03
CA LEU A 25 23.25 24.64 8.19
C LEU A 25 24.44 25.61 8.26
N GLY A 26 25.09 25.90 7.12
CA GLY A 26 26.18 26.87 7.05
C GLY A 26 25.74 28.28 7.44
N THR A 27 24.56 28.71 6.99
CA THR A 27 24.00 30.01 7.35
C THR A 27 23.67 30.09 8.85
N LEU A 28 23.13 29.01 9.44
CA LEU A 28 22.79 28.97 10.86
C LEU A 28 24.03 29.04 11.77
N VAL A 29 25.12 28.38 11.38
CA VAL A 29 26.41 28.46 12.10
C VAL A 29 26.98 29.88 12.08
N LEU A 30 26.91 30.55 10.92
CA LEU A 30 27.37 31.94 10.79
C LEU A 30 26.50 32.91 11.62
N ILE A 31 25.18 32.68 11.72
CA ILE A 31 24.27 33.48 12.54
C ILE A 31 24.66 33.39 14.02
N ASN A 32 24.91 32.18 14.52
CA ASN A 32 25.31 31.97 15.91
C ASN A 32 26.68 32.62 16.21
N ALA A 33 27.65 32.52 15.29
CA ALA A 33 28.96 33.15 15.46
C ALA A 33 28.88 34.70 15.49
N ALA A 34 28.06 35.30 14.62
CA ALA A 34 27.89 36.76 14.56
C ALA A 34 27.15 37.32 15.79
N PHE A 35 26.20 36.57 16.34
CA PHE A 35 25.47 36.95 17.55
C PHE A 35 26.38 36.93 18.79
N LEU A 36 27.28 35.95 18.90
CA LEU A 36 28.24 35.84 20.00
C LEU A 36 29.28 36.97 20.01
N LEU A 37 29.57 37.58 18.85
CA LEU A 37 30.60 38.62 18.72
C LEU A 37 30.07 40.06 18.82
N ASN A 38 28.76 40.28 19.02
CA ASN A 38 28.12 41.59 19.16
C ASN A 38 28.52 42.62 18.08
N ASN A 39 28.80 42.14 16.87
CA ASN A 39 29.27 42.97 15.77
C ASN A 39 28.08 43.45 14.93
N TYR A 40 27.64 44.69 15.17
CA TYR A 40 26.47 45.28 14.53
C TYR A 40 26.59 45.43 13.01
N GLU A 41 27.78 45.65 12.46
CA GLU A 41 27.96 45.69 11.00
C GLU A 41 27.79 44.29 10.39
N ALA A 42 28.35 43.26 11.04
CA ALA A 42 28.17 41.88 10.62
C ALA A 42 26.69 41.47 10.65
N GLN A 43 25.92 41.91 11.65
CA GLN A 43 24.48 41.64 11.74
C GLN A 43 23.70 42.23 10.55
N ALA A 44 24.05 43.44 10.08
CA ALA A 44 23.39 44.06 8.93
C ALA A 44 23.69 43.32 7.61
N TYR A 45 24.92 42.84 7.41
CA TYR A 45 25.27 41.99 6.26
C TYR A 45 24.55 40.63 6.32
N MET A 46 24.38 40.08 7.52
CA MET A 46 23.71 38.81 7.74
C MET A 46 22.21 38.86 7.44
N VAL A 47 21.52 39.93 7.85
CA VAL A 47 20.10 40.12 7.49
C VAL A 47 19.92 40.20 5.98
N LYS A 48 20.82 40.88 5.26
CA LYS A 48 20.80 40.94 3.80
C LYS A 48 21.08 39.57 3.16
N ALA A 49 22.02 38.79 3.71
CA ALA A 49 22.30 37.44 3.24
C ALA A 49 21.13 36.47 3.44
N VAL A 50 20.45 36.54 4.60
CA VAL A 50 19.24 35.75 4.88
C VAL A 50 18.08 36.13 3.96
N LEU A 51 17.86 37.43 3.71
CA LEU A 51 16.84 37.88 2.77
C LEU A 51 17.15 37.44 1.33
N PHE A 52 18.42 37.48 0.93
CA PHE A 52 18.86 37.02 -0.39
C PHE A 52 18.66 35.52 -0.58
N THR A 53 19.02 34.69 0.41
CA THR A 53 18.79 33.23 0.34
C THR A 53 17.31 32.87 0.39
N LEU A 54 16.50 33.59 1.19
CA LEU A 54 15.06 33.41 1.23
C LEU A 54 14.40 33.77 -0.11
N SER A 55 14.87 34.83 -0.77
CA SER A 55 14.37 35.20 -2.10
C SER A 55 14.74 34.18 -3.19
N PHE A 56 15.91 33.54 -3.10
CA PHE A 56 16.30 32.44 -3.98
C PHE A 56 15.47 31.17 -3.73
N PHE A 57 15.11 30.89 -2.47
CA PHE A 57 14.24 29.77 -2.10
C PHE A 57 12.81 29.97 -2.63
N ILE A 58 12.27 31.19 -2.55
CA ILE A 58 10.94 31.48 -3.10
C ILE A 58 10.97 31.38 -4.64
N LEU A 59 12.04 31.85 -5.30
CA LEU A 59 12.17 31.75 -6.74
C LEU A 59 12.33 30.30 -7.23
N SER A 60 13.04 29.44 -6.48
CA SER A 60 13.16 28.01 -6.81
C SER A 60 11.85 27.25 -6.62
N VAL A 61 11.03 27.61 -5.63
CA VAL A 61 9.69 27.05 -5.45
C VAL A 61 8.75 27.48 -6.59
N SER A 62 8.81 28.75 -7.01
CA SER A 62 7.99 29.25 -8.11
C SER A 62 8.36 28.65 -9.47
N LEU A 63 9.65 28.43 -9.74
CA LEU A 63 10.10 27.75 -10.96
C LEU A 63 9.80 26.24 -10.96
N TYR A 64 9.55 25.64 -9.79
CA TYR A 64 9.05 24.27 -9.68
C TYR A 64 7.55 24.16 -9.93
N SER A 65 6.79 25.24 -9.70
CA SER A 65 5.34 25.30 -9.91
C SER A 65 4.93 25.41 -11.39
N ASP A 66 5.85 25.72 -12.30
CA ASP A 66 5.57 25.95 -13.73
C ASP A 66 6.13 24.85 -14.67
N ALA A 67 6.69 23.76 -14.12
CA ALA A 67 7.01 22.58 -14.90
C ALA A 67 5.73 21.72 -15.08
N ASN A 68 4.96 22.02 -16.12
CA ASN A 68 3.86 21.24 -16.71
C ASN A 68 3.65 19.83 -16.09
N ASP A 69 2.79 19.77 -15.08
CA ASP A 69 2.52 18.57 -14.28
C ASP A 69 1.35 17.72 -14.83
N SER A 70 0.94 17.93 -16.08
CA SER A 70 -0.21 17.22 -16.65
C SER A 70 0.08 15.78 -17.12
N ALA A 71 1.35 15.38 -17.21
CA ALA A 71 1.75 14.06 -17.71
C ALA A 71 2.29 13.11 -16.62
N VAL A 72 2.69 13.64 -15.46
CA VAL A 72 3.26 12.84 -14.35
C VAL A 72 2.26 12.64 -13.21
N LEU A 73 1.30 13.55 -13.02
CA LEU A 73 0.25 13.41 -12.00
C LEU A 73 -0.71 12.24 -12.24
N ASN A 74 -0.93 11.82 -13.49
CA ASN A 74 -1.73 10.62 -13.78
C ASN A 74 -1.05 9.31 -13.35
N GLY A 75 0.28 9.32 -13.10
CA GLY A 75 1.03 8.14 -12.67
C GLY A 75 1.10 7.95 -11.15
N PHE A 76 1.03 9.05 -10.38
CA PHE A 76 1.18 9.02 -8.92
C PHE A 76 -0.12 9.24 -8.14
N GLU A 77 -1.14 9.89 -8.72
CA GLU A 77 -2.48 9.90 -8.11
C GLU A 77 -3.13 8.51 -8.12
N GLY A 78 -2.68 7.59 -8.98
CA GLY A 78 -3.12 6.20 -8.99
C GLY A 78 -2.60 5.35 -7.83
N GLU A 79 -1.45 5.69 -7.24
CA GLU A 79 -0.85 4.91 -6.14
C GLU A 79 -1.24 5.45 -4.75
N ALA A 80 -1.42 6.76 -4.56
CA ALA A 80 -1.75 7.33 -3.25
C ALA A 80 -3.27 7.42 -2.95
N LYS A 81 -4.14 7.30 -3.96
CA LYS A 81 -5.60 7.16 -3.79
C LYS A 81 -6.09 5.71 -3.80
N ASN A 82 -5.21 4.72 -3.81
CA ASN A 82 -5.60 3.37 -3.41
C ASN A 82 -5.67 3.36 -1.87
N ALA A 83 -6.71 4.00 -1.31
CA ALA A 83 -7.17 3.66 0.02
C ALA A 83 -7.39 2.15 -0.02
N GLN A 84 -6.44 1.37 0.53
CA GLN A 84 -6.33 -0.07 0.35
C GLN A 84 -7.73 -0.68 0.42
N ARG A 85 -8.26 -1.11 -0.74
CA ARG A 85 -9.68 -1.43 -0.89
C ARG A 85 -10.07 -2.47 0.17
N ARG A 86 -11.09 -2.18 0.98
CA ARG A 86 -11.40 -2.99 2.17
C ARG A 86 -11.80 -4.41 1.77
N ILE A 87 -10.97 -5.39 2.16
CA ILE A 87 -11.22 -6.82 1.98
C ILE A 87 -11.82 -7.48 3.22
N SER A 88 -11.58 -6.90 4.40
CA SER A 88 -12.16 -7.40 5.64
C SER A 88 -13.69 -7.30 5.59
N GLY A 89 -14.36 -8.36 6.04
CA GLY A 89 -15.80 -8.46 6.04
C GLY A 89 -16.30 -9.88 5.85
N LEU A 90 -17.62 -9.97 5.72
CA LEU A 90 -18.33 -11.20 5.40
C LEU A 90 -18.54 -11.30 3.88
N TRP A 91 -18.37 -12.50 3.35
CA TRP A 91 -18.51 -12.83 1.95
C TRP A 91 -19.35 -14.11 1.81
N HIS A 92 -20.30 -14.12 0.89
CA HIS A 92 -21.13 -15.27 0.54
C HIS A 92 -20.44 -16.10 -0.54
N ASP A 93 -20.23 -17.39 -0.29
CA ASP A 93 -19.74 -18.30 -1.31
C ASP A 93 -20.79 -18.49 -2.40
N VAL A 94 -20.35 -18.43 -3.66
CA VAL A 94 -21.20 -18.71 -4.81
C VAL A 94 -21.34 -20.23 -4.95
N ASN A 95 -22.32 -20.74 -4.22
CA ASN A 95 -22.65 -22.15 -4.09
C ASN A 95 -23.03 -22.84 -5.43
N ASN A 96 -22.83 -24.16 -5.48
CA ASN A 96 -23.37 -25.06 -6.51
C ASN A 96 -24.34 -26.08 -5.89
N SER A 97 -24.79 -27.10 -6.64
CA SER A 97 -25.77 -28.08 -6.15
C SER A 97 -25.34 -28.90 -4.93
N ASN A 98 -24.04 -29.12 -4.72
CA ASN A 98 -23.50 -29.89 -3.60
C ASN A 98 -23.14 -29.04 -2.38
N PHE A 99 -22.95 -27.74 -2.55
CA PHE A 99 -22.52 -26.82 -1.50
C PHE A 99 -23.64 -25.85 -1.14
N LYS A 100 -23.86 -25.63 0.15
CA LYS A 100 -24.90 -24.71 0.64
C LYS A 100 -24.37 -23.87 1.80
N ASN A 101 -25.05 -22.75 2.03
CA ASN A 101 -24.81 -21.85 3.17
C ASN A 101 -23.33 -21.44 3.33
N GLY A 102 -22.58 -21.36 2.23
CA GLY A 102 -21.17 -20.98 2.25
C GLY A 102 -20.94 -19.51 2.62
N HIS A 103 -20.09 -19.27 3.61
CA HIS A 103 -19.73 -17.96 4.14
C HIS A 103 -18.26 -17.86 4.50
N LEU A 104 -17.55 -16.90 3.91
CA LEU A 104 -16.17 -16.56 4.23
C LEU A 104 -16.13 -15.26 5.03
N ILE A 105 -15.52 -15.31 6.21
CA ILE A 105 -15.17 -14.13 7.00
C ILE A 105 -13.67 -13.86 6.79
N VAL A 106 -13.35 -12.63 6.42
CA VAL A 106 -11.97 -12.15 6.27
C VAL A 106 -11.72 -11.07 7.31
N SER A 107 -10.68 -11.23 8.11
CA SER A 107 -10.13 -10.23 9.01
C SER A 107 -8.70 -9.90 8.59
N GLN A 108 -8.33 -8.62 8.62
CA GLN A 108 -7.01 -8.15 8.20
C GLN A 108 -6.43 -7.23 9.26
N HIS A 109 -5.16 -7.44 9.59
CA HIS A 109 -4.35 -6.53 10.41
C HIS A 109 -3.01 -6.28 9.72
N GLY A 110 -2.83 -5.06 9.19
CA GLY A 110 -1.70 -4.75 8.31
C GLY A 110 -1.70 -5.66 7.07
N LYS A 111 -0.61 -6.38 6.83
CA LYS A 111 -0.53 -7.39 5.75
C LYS A 111 -1.06 -8.77 6.15
N GLN A 112 -1.26 -9.04 7.43
CA GLN A 112 -1.73 -10.35 7.88
C GLN A 112 -3.24 -10.48 7.66
N VAL A 113 -3.65 -11.66 7.22
CA VAL A 113 -5.05 -12.02 6.95
C VAL A 113 -5.41 -13.25 7.77
N PHE A 114 -6.58 -13.24 8.37
CA PHE A 114 -7.19 -14.35 9.08
C PHE A 114 -8.54 -14.64 8.44
N THR A 115 -8.85 -15.91 8.23
CA THR A 115 -10.10 -16.32 7.61
C THR A 115 -10.78 -17.43 8.37
N ALA A 116 -12.11 -17.44 8.29
CA ALA A 116 -12.94 -18.57 8.62
C ALA A 116 -13.96 -18.75 7.49
N HIS A 117 -14.03 -19.95 6.93
CA HIS A 117 -14.93 -20.33 5.85
C HIS A 117 -15.84 -21.45 6.36
N TYR A 118 -17.13 -21.16 6.49
CA TYR A 118 -18.15 -22.14 6.80
C TYR A 118 -18.86 -22.54 5.52
N LEU A 119 -19.17 -23.83 5.36
CA LEU A 119 -19.95 -24.35 4.24
C LEU A 119 -20.57 -25.70 4.58
N GLU A 120 -21.63 -26.06 3.87
CA GLU A 120 -22.29 -27.36 3.98
C GLU A 120 -22.10 -28.16 2.69
N PHE A 121 -21.42 -29.30 2.76
CA PHE A 121 -21.31 -30.24 1.65
C PHE A 121 -22.34 -31.36 1.80
N LYS A 122 -23.31 -31.42 0.88
CA LYS A 122 -24.40 -32.41 0.91
C LYS A 122 -25.10 -32.50 2.28
N GLY A 123 -25.28 -31.35 2.94
CA GLY A 123 -25.91 -31.23 4.26
C GLY A 123 -24.98 -31.50 5.45
N ILE A 124 -23.71 -31.81 5.22
CA ILE A 124 -22.71 -31.94 6.28
C ILE A 124 -22.00 -30.59 6.44
N PRO A 125 -22.15 -29.90 7.58
CA PRO A 125 -21.41 -28.67 7.85
C PRO A 125 -19.93 -28.98 8.04
N PHE A 126 -19.06 -28.09 7.57
CA PHE A 126 -17.66 -28.05 7.98
C PHE A 126 -17.12 -26.62 7.94
N VAL A 127 -16.01 -26.42 8.65
CA VAL A 127 -15.35 -25.12 8.74
C VAL A 127 -13.89 -25.28 8.34
N GLU A 128 -13.40 -24.32 7.57
CA GLU A 128 -12.00 -24.12 7.30
C GLU A 128 -11.57 -22.80 7.94
N HIS A 129 -10.38 -22.76 8.53
CA HIS A 129 -9.79 -21.50 8.99
C HIS A 129 -8.37 -21.38 8.48
N GLY A 130 -7.92 -20.15 8.29
CA GLY A 130 -6.61 -19.95 7.71
C GLY A 130 -5.98 -18.63 8.05
N THR A 131 -4.66 -18.60 7.92
CA THR A 131 -3.85 -17.41 8.05
C THR A 131 -3.04 -17.19 6.78
N GLY A 132 -2.80 -15.92 6.48
CA GLY A 132 -2.27 -15.53 5.19
C GLY A 132 -1.69 -14.14 5.16
N VAL A 133 -1.33 -13.74 3.95
CA VAL A 133 -0.81 -12.40 3.65
C VAL A 133 -1.63 -11.75 2.56
N ARG A 134 -1.69 -10.41 2.61
CA ARG A 134 -2.28 -9.58 1.57
C ARG A 134 -1.20 -8.82 0.82
N GLU A 135 -1.27 -8.87 -0.51
CA GLU A 135 -0.48 -8.07 -1.44
C GLU A 135 -1.44 -7.36 -2.40
N LEU A 136 -1.47 -6.03 -2.34
CA LEU A 136 -2.43 -5.20 -3.09
C LEU A 136 -3.88 -5.65 -2.85
N ASP A 137 -4.51 -6.24 -3.87
CA ASP A 137 -5.89 -6.71 -3.85
C ASP A 137 -6.01 -8.23 -3.75
N THR A 138 -4.89 -8.94 -3.61
CA THR A 138 -4.83 -10.38 -3.52
C THR A 138 -4.48 -10.83 -2.11
N ILE A 139 -5.19 -11.84 -1.61
CA ILE A 139 -4.86 -12.56 -0.38
C ILE A 139 -4.46 -13.99 -0.72
N THR A 140 -3.39 -14.46 -0.07
CA THR A 140 -2.97 -15.86 -0.13
C THR A 140 -3.04 -16.42 1.28
N VAL A 141 -3.87 -17.44 1.48
CA VAL A 141 -4.23 -17.96 2.80
C VAL A 141 -3.99 -19.46 2.86
N ASN A 142 -3.20 -19.90 3.83
CA ASN A 142 -3.10 -21.32 4.15
C ASN A 142 -4.28 -21.70 5.04
N VAL A 143 -5.09 -22.66 4.61
CA VAL A 143 -6.30 -23.09 5.30
C VAL A 143 -6.14 -24.49 5.89
N GLN A 144 -6.86 -24.72 6.98
CA GLN A 144 -7.01 -26.01 7.63
C GLN A 144 -8.49 -26.30 7.88
N VAL A 145 -8.91 -27.52 7.56
CA VAL A 145 -10.27 -28.02 7.76
C VAL A 145 -10.42 -28.54 9.19
N THR A 146 -11.46 -28.11 9.92
CA THR A 146 -11.72 -28.57 11.30
C THR A 146 -12.51 -29.86 11.35
N GLN A 147 -13.44 -30.08 10.41
CA GLN A 147 -14.23 -31.29 10.28
C GLN A 147 -13.96 -31.94 8.93
N GLN A 148 -13.17 -33.00 8.93
CA GLN A 148 -12.75 -33.68 7.71
C GLN A 148 -13.93 -34.40 7.04
N ILE A 149 -14.08 -34.19 5.73
CA ILE A 149 -14.90 -35.05 4.87
C ILE A 149 -14.02 -36.24 4.44
N PRO A 150 -14.49 -37.49 4.57
CA PRO A 150 -13.72 -38.65 4.14
C PRO A 150 -13.23 -38.54 2.70
N GLY A 151 -11.92 -38.79 2.49
CA GLY A 151 -11.27 -38.70 1.19
C GLY A 151 -10.74 -37.30 0.82
N TRP A 152 -10.92 -36.29 1.66
CA TRP A 152 -10.42 -34.94 1.41
C TRP A 152 -9.15 -34.65 2.21
N THR A 153 -8.30 -33.80 1.65
CA THR A 153 -7.13 -33.24 2.36
C THR A 153 -7.61 -32.24 3.41
N THR A 154 -6.90 -32.16 4.54
CA THR A 154 -7.24 -31.28 5.67
C THR A 154 -6.56 -29.92 5.61
N THR A 155 -5.74 -29.67 4.58
CA THR A 155 -5.01 -28.44 4.38
C THR A 155 -5.09 -28.00 2.92
N GLY A 156 -4.96 -26.70 2.68
CA GLY A 156 -4.96 -26.13 1.35
C GLY A 156 -4.46 -24.70 1.33
N ILE A 157 -4.40 -24.12 0.13
CA ILE A 157 -4.05 -22.72 -0.10
C ILE A 157 -5.17 -22.08 -0.90
N HIS A 158 -5.69 -20.95 -0.42
CA HIS A 158 -6.62 -20.11 -1.17
C HIS A 158 -5.90 -18.86 -1.66
N THR A 159 -6.01 -18.57 -2.95
CA THR A 159 -5.54 -17.32 -3.55
C THR A 159 -6.75 -16.57 -4.06
N LEU A 160 -7.10 -15.43 -3.47
CA LEU A 160 -8.32 -14.68 -3.77
C LEU A 160 -7.99 -13.22 -4.07
N THR A 161 -8.55 -12.68 -5.15
CA THR A 161 -8.35 -11.29 -5.59
C THR A 161 -9.66 -10.51 -5.53
N LEU A 162 -9.59 -9.29 -5.00
CA LEU A 162 -10.71 -8.35 -4.98
C LEU A 162 -10.96 -7.79 -6.38
N SER A 163 -12.10 -8.16 -6.95
CA SER A 163 -12.65 -7.60 -8.20
C SER A 163 -12.63 -6.07 -8.23
N ALA A 164 -12.55 -5.47 -9.42
CA ALA A 164 -12.42 -4.02 -9.61
C ALA A 164 -13.55 -3.20 -8.93
N ASP A 165 -14.78 -3.71 -8.95
CA ASP A 165 -15.95 -3.10 -8.31
C ASP A 165 -16.04 -3.33 -6.79
N GLY A 166 -15.11 -4.13 -6.25
CA GLY A 166 -15.04 -4.50 -4.84
C GLY A 166 -16.20 -5.38 -4.36
N GLN A 167 -16.99 -5.96 -5.27
CA GLN A 167 -18.17 -6.77 -4.96
C GLN A 167 -17.86 -8.26 -4.81
N TYR A 168 -16.74 -8.71 -5.37
CA TYR A 168 -16.34 -10.12 -5.37
C TYR A 168 -14.89 -10.34 -4.92
N LEU A 169 -14.67 -11.46 -4.24
CA LEU A 169 -13.38 -12.13 -4.12
C LEU A 169 -13.35 -13.33 -5.07
N GLU A 170 -12.41 -13.35 -5.99
CA GLU A 170 -12.33 -14.36 -7.06
C GLU A 170 -10.93 -14.99 -7.07
N GLY A 171 -10.86 -16.29 -7.27
CA GLY A 171 -9.58 -16.98 -7.41
C GLY A 171 -9.71 -18.49 -7.36
N GLU A 172 -8.79 -19.15 -6.67
CA GLU A 172 -8.70 -20.61 -6.67
C GLU A 172 -8.22 -21.18 -5.34
N TYR A 173 -8.59 -22.44 -5.08
CA TYR A 173 -7.96 -23.26 -4.06
C TYR A 173 -6.91 -24.18 -4.69
N LEU A 174 -5.90 -24.57 -3.90
CA LEU A 174 -4.99 -25.69 -4.16
C LEU A 174 -5.01 -26.60 -2.94
N SER A 175 -5.37 -27.87 -3.12
CA SER A 175 -5.42 -28.86 -2.04
C SER A 175 -5.12 -30.26 -2.58
N GLY A 176 -4.19 -30.98 -1.96
CA GLY A 176 -3.82 -32.33 -2.40
C GLY A 176 -3.29 -32.44 -3.84
N GLY A 177 -2.83 -31.34 -4.43
CA GLY A 177 -2.41 -31.27 -5.84
C GLY A 177 -3.54 -30.90 -6.82
N GLU A 178 -4.79 -30.85 -6.36
CA GLU A 178 -5.95 -30.43 -7.13
C GLU A 178 -6.23 -28.94 -6.95
N LYS A 179 -6.79 -28.31 -7.99
CA LYS A 179 -7.19 -26.90 -7.96
C LYS A 179 -8.59 -26.68 -8.50
N GLY A 180 -9.27 -25.65 -8.00
CA GLY A 180 -10.61 -25.30 -8.46
C GLY A 180 -10.97 -23.85 -8.15
N PRO A 181 -11.99 -23.31 -8.86
CA PRO A 181 -12.37 -21.91 -8.73
C PRO A 181 -13.06 -21.64 -7.41
N LEU A 182 -12.79 -20.47 -6.85
CA LEU A 182 -13.49 -19.88 -5.72
C LEU A 182 -14.04 -18.52 -6.11
N LYS A 183 -15.28 -18.23 -5.71
CA LYS A 183 -15.89 -16.92 -5.92
C LYS A 183 -16.81 -16.60 -4.76
N PHE A 184 -16.54 -15.48 -4.10
CA PHE A 184 -17.34 -15.00 -2.99
C PHE A 184 -17.89 -13.62 -3.30
N LYS A 185 -19.19 -13.42 -3.06
CA LYS A 185 -19.86 -12.14 -3.19
C LYS A 185 -19.89 -11.42 -1.84
N LYS A 186 -19.58 -10.13 -1.80
CA LYS A 186 -19.63 -9.34 -0.57
C LYS A 186 -21.02 -9.41 0.09
N ALA A 187 -21.05 -9.67 1.39
CA ALA A 187 -22.29 -9.68 2.16
C ALA A 187 -22.64 -8.25 2.60
N GLY A 188 -23.73 -7.71 2.06
CA GLY A 188 -24.32 -6.43 2.47
C GLY A 188 -23.53 -5.18 2.07
N LYS A 189 -24.26 -4.05 1.99
CA LYS A 189 -23.72 -2.68 2.01
C LYS A 189 -23.77 -2.15 3.44
#